data_AF-A0A1W9R543-F1
#
_entry.id   AF-A0A1W9R543-F1
#
_cell.length_a   1.000
_cell.length_b   1.000
_cell.length_c   1.000
_cell.angle_alpha   90.00
_cell.angle_beta   90.00
_cell.angle_gamma   90.00
#
_symmetry.space_group_name_H-M   'P 1'
#
loop_
_entity.id
_entity.type
_entity.pdbx_description
1 polymer ?
#
loop_
_entity_poly.entity_id
_entity_poly.type
_entity_poly.pdbx_seq_one_letter_code
_entity_poly.pdbx_strand_id
1 'polypeptide(L)'
;MSKAYNLIHRFSEDIDIAINREFLGFKGELTKGQIRKLRRKSHNFVSNEVPTILQNELMECHIDKQLFNLQVENTKISDQDPEIIKLTYNSAFTELPYIQHKVLVEIGDRSLLEPSENKEIKSIIDKNYSESSFAESPFLVNTILPEKTFLEK
;
A
#
# COMPACT_ATOMS: atom_id res chain seq x y z
N MET A 1 0.70 8.92 -2.58
CA MET A 1 0.93 10.39 -2.60
C MET A 1 -0.13 11.16 -3.38
N SER A 2 -0.35 10.97 -4.69
CA SER A 2 -1.24 11.84 -5.49
C SER A 2 -2.69 11.91 -4.98
N LYS A 3 -3.20 10.84 -4.38
CA LYS A 3 -4.54 10.77 -3.75
C LYS A 3 -4.64 11.67 -2.51
N ALA A 4 -3.60 11.72 -1.68
CA ALA A 4 -3.56 12.50 -0.45
C ALA A 4 -3.47 14.02 -0.69
N TYR A 5 -2.83 14.42 -1.79
CA TYR A 5 -2.71 15.83 -2.20
C TYR A 5 -3.78 16.26 -3.21
N ASN A 6 -4.65 15.33 -3.62
CA ASN A 6 -5.67 15.57 -4.65
C ASN A 6 -5.09 16.19 -5.94
N LEU A 7 -3.89 15.77 -6.35
CA LEU A 7 -3.17 16.34 -7.49
C LEU A 7 -3.72 15.85 -8.83
N ILE A 8 -4.34 14.67 -8.84
CA ILE A 8 -4.90 14.05 -10.03
C ILE A 8 -6.24 13.40 -9.70
N HIS A 9 -7.20 13.53 -10.63
CA HIS A 9 -8.52 12.90 -10.54
C HIS A 9 -8.59 11.67 -11.45
N ARG A 10 -7.76 10.66 -11.17
CA ARG A 10 -7.81 9.38 -11.87
C ARG A 10 -8.02 8.23 -10.89
N PHE A 11 -8.74 7.22 -11.34
CA PHE A 11 -8.73 5.92 -10.68
C PHE A 11 -7.32 5.33 -10.82
N SER A 12 -6.78 4.79 -9.74
CA SER A 12 -5.44 4.19 -9.71
C SER A 12 -5.57 2.83 -9.06
N GLU A 13 -5.28 1.81 -9.86
CA GLU A 13 -5.25 0.41 -9.46
C GLU A 13 -4.05 0.12 -8.53
N ASP A 14 -3.06 1.01 -8.47
CA ASP A 14 -1.86 0.84 -7.65
C ASP A 14 -1.93 1.64 -6.33
N ILE A 15 -1.33 1.06 -5.28
CA ILE A 15 -1.15 1.63 -3.94
C ILE A 15 0.33 1.49 -3.56
N ASP A 16 1.03 2.62 -3.48
CA ASP A 16 2.41 2.69 -3.01
C ASP A 16 2.47 2.83 -1.48
N ILE A 17 3.18 1.92 -0.81
CA ILE A 17 3.43 1.92 0.64
C ILE A 17 4.94 1.77 0.88
N ALA A 18 5.44 2.44 1.92
CA ALA A 18 6.81 2.25 2.39
C ALA A 18 6.83 1.72 3.81
N ILE A 19 7.63 0.69 4.08
CA ILE A 19 7.87 0.19 5.43
C ILE A 19 8.94 1.06 6.08
N ASN A 20 8.66 1.53 7.30
CA ASN A 20 9.70 2.14 8.11
C ASN A 20 10.73 1.06 8.50
N ARG A 21 11.93 1.13 7.93
CA ARG A 21 13.04 0.20 8.23
C ARG A 21 13.38 0.10 9.73
N GLU A 22 13.08 1.12 10.53
CA GLU A 22 13.26 1.07 12.00
C GLU A 22 12.31 0.08 12.66
N PHE A 23 11.09 -0.08 12.15
CA PHE A 23 10.14 -1.12 12.59
C PHE A 23 10.74 -2.52 12.39
N LEU A 24 11.50 -2.70 11.31
CA LEU A 24 12.24 -3.93 11.04
C LEU A 24 13.55 -4.03 11.85
N GLY A 25 13.85 -3.07 12.73
CA GLY A 25 15.04 -3.07 13.59
C GLY A 25 16.31 -2.53 12.92
N PHE A 26 16.18 -1.78 11.83
CA PHE A 26 17.31 -1.16 11.12
C PHE A 26 17.27 0.37 11.29
N LYS A 27 18.16 0.91 12.12
CA LYS A 27 18.26 2.35 12.42
C LYS A 27 19.54 2.95 11.85
N GLY A 28 19.53 4.27 11.65
CA GLY A 28 20.70 5.05 11.25
C GLY A 28 21.24 4.70 9.86
N GLU A 29 22.52 4.96 9.64
CA GLU A 29 23.18 4.60 8.38
C GLU A 29 23.41 3.08 8.30
N LEU A 30 23.07 2.49 7.16
CA LEU A 30 23.19 1.06 6.95
C LEU A 30 24.36 0.75 6.03
N THR A 31 25.20 -0.18 6.46
CA THR A 31 26.21 -0.81 5.60
C THR A 31 25.55 -1.65 4.49
N LYS A 32 26.28 -1.96 3.42
CA LYS A 32 25.82 -2.88 2.36
C LYS A 32 25.30 -4.22 2.90
N GLY A 33 25.94 -4.75 3.95
CA GLY A 33 25.52 -5.98 4.61
C GLY A 33 24.20 -5.84 5.36
N GLN A 34 23.98 -4.70 6.04
CA GLN A 34 22.70 -4.41 6.70
C GLN A 34 21.57 -4.17 5.69
N ILE A 35 21.85 -3.52 4.56
CA ILE A 35 20.86 -3.35 3.47
C ILE A 35 20.40 -4.73 2.95
N ARG A 36 21.31 -5.68 2.77
CA ARG A 36 20.94 -7.05 2.35
C ARG A 36 20.10 -7.78 3.41
N LYS A 37 20.36 -7.52 4.70
CA LYS A 37 19.55 -8.08 5.80
C LYS A 37 18.16 -7.43 5.87
N LEU A 38 18.08 -6.11 5.62
CA LEU A 38 16.83 -5.36 5.54
C LEU A 38 15.94 -5.93 4.44
N ARG A 39 16.45 -6.09 3.22
CA ARG A 39 15.73 -6.71 2.10
C ARG A 39 15.11 -8.05 2.46
N ARG A 40 15.91 -8.95 3.05
CA ARG A 40 15.41 -10.27 3.46
C ARG A 40 14.32 -10.16 4.53
N LYS A 41 14.48 -9.25 5.50
CA LYS A 41 13.50 -9.09 6.57
C LYS A 41 12.21 -8.45 6.06
N SER A 42 12.32 -7.47 5.16
CA SER A 42 11.19 -6.88 4.45
C SER A 42 10.46 -7.93 3.62
N HIS A 43 11.16 -8.66 2.76
CA HIS A 43 10.60 -9.77 1.99
C HIS A 43 9.84 -10.75 2.89
N ASN A 44 10.44 -11.19 3.99
CA ASN A 44 9.77 -12.11 4.92
C ASN A 44 8.52 -11.49 5.56
N PHE A 45 8.56 -10.21 5.92
CA PHE A 45 7.42 -9.50 6.49
C PHE A 45 6.29 -9.37 5.46
N VAL A 46 6.61 -8.92 4.24
CA VAL A 46 5.64 -8.75 3.14
C VAL A 46 5.07 -10.08 2.66
N SER A 47 5.88 -11.14 2.61
CA SER A 47 5.43 -12.45 2.13
C SER A 47 4.58 -13.21 3.14
N ASN A 48 4.84 -13.05 4.44
CA ASN A 48 4.22 -13.89 5.48
C ASN A 48 3.24 -13.14 6.40
N GLU A 49 3.49 -11.87 6.71
CA GLU A 49 2.71 -11.13 7.70
C GLU A 49 1.69 -10.19 7.05
N VAL A 50 2.12 -9.39 6.07
CA VAL A 50 1.26 -8.38 5.42
C VAL A 50 -0.02 -8.97 4.79
N PRO A 51 -0.03 -10.14 4.12
CA PRO A 51 -1.25 -10.69 3.55
C PRO A 51 -2.27 -11.04 4.65
N THR A 52 -1.78 -11.52 5.79
CA THR A 52 -2.63 -11.82 6.96
C THR A 52 -3.19 -10.52 7.55
N ILE A 53 -2.37 -9.48 7.68
CA ILE A 53 -2.81 -8.16 8.14
C ILE A 53 -3.90 -7.62 7.21
N LEU A 54 -3.64 -7.53 5.90
CA LEU A 54 -4.60 -7.02 4.92
C LEU A 54 -5.90 -7.84 4.92
N GLN A 55 -5.83 -9.16 5.02
CA GLN A 55 -7.02 -10.00 5.08
C GLN A 55 -7.86 -9.68 6.32
N ASN A 56 -7.24 -9.54 7.48
CA ASN A 56 -7.95 -9.26 8.73
C ASN A 56 -8.58 -7.87 8.70
N GLU A 57 -7.85 -6.84 8.27
CA GLU A 57 -8.36 -5.48 8.15
C GLU A 57 -9.56 -5.40 7.17
N LEU A 58 -9.49 -6.08 6.02
CA LEU A 58 -10.62 -6.15 5.09
C LEU A 58 -11.85 -6.83 5.72
N MET A 59 -11.63 -7.89 6.50
CA MET A 59 -12.71 -8.58 7.21
C MET A 59 -13.31 -7.73 8.35
N GLU A 60 -12.50 -6.92 9.04
CA GLU A 60 -12.97 -5.94 10.02
C GLU A 60 -13.81 -4.83 9.36
N CYS A 61 -13.51 -4.49 8.10
CA CYS A 61 -14.38 -3.67 7.25
C CYS A 61 -15.62 -4.41 6.73
N HIS A 62 -15.97 -5.57 7.29
CA HIS A 62 -17.14 -6.39 6.92
C HIS A 62 -17.12 -6.91 5.46
N ILE A 63 -15.94 -7.03 4.85
CA ILE A 63 -15.78 -7.63 3.53
C ILE A 63 -15.60 -9.14 3.69
N ASP A 64 -16.49 -9.92 3.08
CA ASP A 64 -16.39 -11.38 3.12
C ASP A 64 -15.10 -11.84 2.42
N LYS A 65 -14.36 -12.73 3.09
CA LYS A 65 -13.12 -13.34 2.59
C LYS A 65 -13.29 -14.00 1.22
N GLN A 66 -14.49 -14.47 0.87
CA GLN A 66 -14.75 -15.08 -0.44
C GLN A 66 -14.80 -14.07 -1.58
N LEU A 67 -14.90 -12.78 -1.27
CA LEU A 67 -14.97 -11.69 -2.27
C LEU A 67 -13.60 -11.18 -2.71
N PHE A 68 -12.52 -11.66 -2.10
CA PHE A 68 -11.19 -11.22 -2.48
C PHE A 68 -10.13 -12.32 -2.32
N ASN A 69 -9.00 -12.14 -3.01
CA ASN A 69 -7.84 -12.98 -2.88
C ASN A 69 -6.57 -12.13 -2.89
N LEU A 70 -5.65 -12.46 -1.98
CA LEU A 70 -4.35 -11.79 -1.84
C LEU A 70 -3.26 -12.75 -2.32
N GLN A 71 -2.45 -12.31 -3.26
CA GLN A 71 -1.32 -13.07 -3.78
C GLN A 71 -0.04 -12.24 -3.70
N VAL A 72 0.96 -12.77 -3.01
CA VAL A 72 2.32 -12.22 -3.06
C VAL A 72 2.94 -12.66 -4.39
N GLU A 73 3.29 -11.71 -5.25
CA GLU A 73 3.87 -12.01 -6.57
C GLU A 73 5.32 -12.51 -6.44
N ASN A 74 6.05 -11.96 -5.48
CA ASN A 74 7.45 -12.30 -5.26
C ASN A 74 7.57 -13.54 -4.37
N THR A 75 7.85 -14.68 -4.99
CA THR A 75 7.97 -15.97 -4.27
C THR A 75 9.38 -16.25 -3.74
N LYS A 76 10.37 -15.44 -4.12
CA LYS A 76 11.77 -15.64 -3.73
C LYS A 76 12.38 -14.31 -3.28
N ILE A 77 13.23 -14.40 -2.26
CA ILE A 77 14.11 -13.29 -1.89
C ILE A 77 14.96 -12.92 -3.11
N SER A 78 14.79 -11.70 -3.59
CA SER A 78 15.54 -11.16 -4.71
C SER A 78 15.96 -9.72 -4.42
N ASP A 79 16.64 -9.10 -5.37
CA ASP A 79 16.91 -7.66 -5.32
C ASP A 79 15.75 -6.81 -5.87
N GLN A 80 14.61 -7.45 -6.19
CA GLN A 80 13.39 -6.78 -6.62
C GLN A 80 12.83 -5.95 -5.46
N ASP A 81 12.57 -4.68 -5.75
CA ASP A 81 11.95 -3.70 -4.87
C ASP A 81 11.19 -2.75 -5.81
N PRO A 82 9.89 -2.53 -5.62
CA PRO A 82 9.07 -2.95 -4.47
C PRO A 82 8.68 -4.43 -4.44
N GLU A 83 8.31 -4.91 -3.25
CA GLU A 83 7.54 -6.15 -3.08
C GLU A 83 6.09 -5.91 -3.48
N ILE A 84 5.45 -6.86 -4.17
CA ILE A 84 4.11 -6.66 -4.73
C ILE A 84 3.13 -7.68 -4.15
N ILE A 85 2.03 -7.19 -3.58
CA ILE A 85 0.85 -7.97 -3.24
C ILE A 85 -0.27 -7.61 -4.21
N LYS A 86 -0.73 -8.60 -4.97
CA LYS A 86 -1.90 -8.47 -5.85
C LYS A 86 -3.17 -8.83 -5.07
N LEU A 87 -4.06 -7.87 -4.92
CA LEU A 87 -5.41 -8.04 -4.39
C LEU A 87 -6.38 -8.16 -5.57
N THR A 88 -6.97 -9.33 -5.80
CA THR A 88 -8.08 -9.50 -6.76
C THR A 88 -9.40 -9.52 -6.02
N TYR A 89 -10.45 -8.95 -6.60
CA TYR A 89 -11.77 -8.86 -5.95
C TYR A 89 -12.93 -9.22 -6.88
N ASN A 90 -14.02 -9.69 -6.29
CA ASN A 90 -15.28 -9.95 -7.00
C ASN A 90 -16.05 -8.64 -7.14
N SER A 91 -16.14 -8.15 -8.38
CA SER A 91 -16.88 -6.94 -8.69
C SER A 91 -18.36 -7.22 -8.89
N ALA A 92 -19.21 -6.26 -8.52
CA ALA A 92 -20.62 -6.24 -8.92
C ALA A 92 -20.80 -5.88 -10.41
N PHE A 93 -19.74 -5.40 -11.05
CA PHE A 93 -19.71 -5.04 -12.47
C PHE A 93 -18.96 -6.09 -13.28
N THR A 94 -19.27 -6.19 -14.57
CA THR A 94 -18.54 -7.06 -15.51
C THR A 94 -17.14 -6.53 -15.76
N GLU A 95 -16.17 -7.42 -15.94
CA GLU A 95 -14.81 -7.03 -16.33
C GLU A 95 -14.83 -6.26 -17.65
N LEU A 96 -14.13 -5.13 -17.66
CA LEU A 96 -13.86 -4.38 -18.87
C LEU A 96 -12.45 -4.73 -19.35
N PRO A 97 -12.18 -4.80 -20.67
CA PRO A 97 -10.86 -5.18 -21.19
C PRO A 97 -9.70 -4.32 -20.66
N TYR A 98 -10.00 -3.10 -20.21
CA TYR A 98 -9.05 -2.09 -19.76
C TYR A 98 -9.12 -1.77 -18.26
N ILE A 99 -10.04 -2.40 -17.50
CA ILE A 99 -10.13 -2.26 -16.03
C ILE A 99 -10.18 -3.65 -15.45
N GLN A 100 -9.07 -4.07 -14.85
CA GLN A 100 -8.99 -5.37 -14.20
C GLN A 100 -9.53 -5.25 -12.77
N HIS A 101 -10.23 -6.27 -12.28
CA HIS A 101 -10.71 -6.31 -10.89
C HIS A 101 -9.58 -6.69 -9.93
N LYS A 102 -8.52 -5.88 -9.94
CA LYS A 102 -7.35 -6.03 -9.09
C LYS A 102 -6.85 -4.68 -8.59
N VAL A 103 -6.12 -4.74 -7.49
CA VAL A 103 -5.32 -3.66 -6.93
C VAL A 103 -3.91 -4.20 -6.70
N LEU A 104 -2.89 -3.45 -7.09
CA LEU A 104 -1.51 -3.77 -6.78
C LEU A 104 -1.06 -2.95 -5.57
N VAL A 105 -0.62 -3.63 -4.51
CA VAL A 105 -0.03 -3.01 -3.34
C VAL A 105 1.48 -3.16 -3.46
N GLU A 106 2.16 -2.08 -3.77
CA GLU A 106 3.61 -2.01 -3.91
C GLU A 106 4.23 -1.54 -2.61
N ILE A 107 5.11 -2.36 -2.03
CA ILE A 107 5.67 -2.16 -0.70
C ILE A 107 7.19 -2.05 -0.79
N GLY A 108 7.71 -0.85 -0.59
CA GLY A 108 9.15 -0.57 -0.59
C GLY A 108 9.74 -0.53 0.82
N ASP A 109 11.00 -0.95 0.98
CA ASP A 109 11.70 -0.97 2.29
C ASP A 109 12.93 -0.05 2.36
N ARG A 110 13.26 0.60 1.24
CA ARG A 110 14.43 1.48 1.10
C ARG A 110 14.07 2.95 0.91
N SER A 111 12.78 3.28 0.81
CA SER A 111 12.35 4.64 0.57
C SER A 111 12.72 5.53 1.75
N LEU A 112 13.36 6.67 1.45
CA LEU A 112 13.53 7.73 2.43
C LEU A 112 12.14 8.24 2.81
N LEU A 113 11.81 8.18 4.10
CA LEU A 113 10.52 8.66 4.60
C LEU A 113 10.44 10.19 4.64
N GLU A 114 11.56 10.89 4.43
CA GLU A 114 11.63 12.36 4.52
C GLU A 114 11.97 13.03 3.18
N PRO A 115 11.48 14.26 2.93
CA PRO A 115 10.45 14.94 3.72
C PRO A 115 9.06 14.30 3.54
N SER A 116 8.33 14.17 4.65
CA SER A 116 6.93 13.76 4.69
C SER A 116 6.07 14.69 5.54
N GLU A 117 4.76 14.66 5.31
CA GLU A 117 3.80 15.32 6.18
C GLU A 117 2.57 14.43 6.40
N ASN A 118 1.90 14.63 7.54
CA ASN A 118 0.62 13.98 7.80
C ASN A 118 -0.47 14.63 6.94
N LYS A 119 -1.10 13.84 6.08
CA LYS A 119 -2.28 14.24 5.31
C LYS A 119 -3.50 13.49 5.76
N GLU A 120 -4.60 14.21 5.91
CA GLU A 120 -5.89 13.59 6.10
C GLU A 120 -6.39 12.98 4.79
N ILE A 121 -6.80 11.72 4.85
CA ILE A 121 -7.37 10.98 3.73
C ILE A 121 -8.80 10.59 4.09
N LYS A 122 -9.69 10.76 3.12
CA LYS A 122 -11.09 10.30 3.18
C LYS A 122 -11.42 9.56 1.89
N SER A 123 -12.04 8.39 1.98
CA SER A 123 -12.37 7.60 0.80
C SER A 123 -13.37 8.35 -0.10
N ILE A 124 -13.42 7.98 -1.38
CA ILE A 124 -14.41 8.55 -2.31
C ILE A 124 -15.83 8.17 -1.89
N ILE A 125 -16.01 7.00 -1.29
CA ILE A 125 -17.31 6.51 -0.81
C ILE A 125 -17.79 7.40 0.35
N ASP A 126 -16.95 7.64 1.35
CA ASP A 126 -17.30 8.46 2.52
C ASP A 126 -17.48 9.95 2.19
N LYS A 127 -16.88 10.41 1.08
CA LYS A 127 -17.11 11.77 0.56
C LYS A 127 -18.49 11.92 -0.08
N ASN A 128 -18.96 10.90 -0.80
CA ASN A 128 -20.23 10.96 -1.54
C ASN A 128 -21.42 10.45 -0.72
N TYR A 129 -21.18 9.58 0.26
CA TYR A 129 -22.21 8.95 1.09
C TYR A 129 -21.94 9.19 2.57
N SER A 130 -21.67 10.45 2.96
CA SER A 130 -21.25 10.80 4.32
C SER A 130 -22.27 10.52 5.42
N GLU A 131 -23.55 10.33 5.06
CA GLU A 131 -24.65 10.04 6.00
C GLU A 131 -25.00 8.54 6.04
N SER A 132 -24.30 7.69 5.30
CA SER A 132 -24.56 6.26 5.30
C SER A 132 -24.07 5.60 6.59
N SER A 133 -24.64 4.44 6.91
CA SER A 133 -24.22 3.65 8.08
C SER A 133 -22.81 3.06 7.95
N PHE A 134 -22.23 3.08 6.75
CA PHE A 134 -20.88 2.60 6.45
C PHE A 134 -19.87 3.73 6.28
N ALA A 135 -20.29 4.99 6.47
CA ALA A 135 -19.40 6.14 6.31
C ALA A 135 -18.33 6.14 7.40
N GLU A 136 -17.07 6.15 7.00
CA GLU A 136 -15.94 6.25 7.91
C GLU A 136 -15.44 7.69 8.07
N SER A 137 -14.83 7.95 9.23
CA SER A 137 -14.18 9.24 9.50
C SER A 137 -12.85 9.34 8.74
N PRO A 138 -12.44 10.55 8.32
CA PRO A 138 -11.11 10.73 7.75
C PRO A 138 -10.01 10.30 8.73
N PHE A 139 -8.88 9.85 8.19
CA PHE A 139 -7.73 9.43 8.99
C PHE A 139 -6.43 10.04 8.45
N LEU A 140 -5.45 10.20 9.34
CA LEU A 140 -4.15 10.76 8.99
C LEU A 140 -3.22 9.68 8.45
N VAL A 141 -2.55 9.99 7.34
CA VAL A 141 -1.52 9.15 6.73
C VAL A 141 -0.26 9.98 6.53
N ASN A 142 0.88 9.45 6.98
CA ASN A 142 2.16 10.08 6.68
C ASN A 142 2.48 9.90 5.19
N THR A 143 2.61 11.01 4.48
CA THR A 143 2.76 11.02 3.02
C THR A 143 3.99 11.82 2.60
N ILE A 144 4.80 11.24 1.71
CA ILE A 144 5.94 11.93 1.08
C ILE A 144 5.48 13.21 0.37
N LEU A 145 6.28 14.28 0.47
CA LEU A 145 6.04 15.53 -0.26
C LEU A 145 6.09 15.31 -1.78
N PRO A 146 5.12 15.82 -2.57
CA PRO A 146 5.08 15.67 -4.02
C PRO A 146 6.33 16.16 -4.73
N GLU A 147 6.94 17.24 -4.24
CA GLU A 147 8.15 17.86 -4.79
C GLU A 147 9.31 16.86 -4.83
N LYS A 148 9.43 16.00 -3.81
CA LYS A 148 10.46 14.97 -3.77
C LYS A 148 10.24 13.94 -4.87
N THR A 149 9.04 13.39 -4.96
CA THR A 149 8.75 12.37 -5.98
C THR A 149 8.78 12.94 -7.39
N PHE A 150 8.52 14.23 -7.58
CA PHE A 150 8.73 14.89 -8.87
C PHE A 150 10.21 14.89 -9.27
N LEU A 151 11.14 15.03 -8.32
CA LEU A 151 12.58 14.99 -8.58
C LEU A 151 13.14 13.57 -8.75
N GLU A 152 12.48 12.55 -8.18
CA GLU A 152 12.90 11.15 -8.27
C GLU A 152 12.45 10.44 -9.56
N LYS A 153 11.55 11.04 -10.34
CA LYS A 153 11.03 10.52 -11.62
C LYS A 153 11.63 11.26 -12.81
#